data_AF-A0A8B7K7Q0-F1
#
_entry.id   AF-A0A8B7K7Q0-F1
#
_cell.length_a   1.000
_cell.length_b   1.000
_cell.length_c   1.000
_cell.angle_alpha   90.00
_cell.angle_beta   90.00
_cell.angle_gamma   90.00
#
_symmetry.space_group_name_H-M   'P 1'
#
loop_
_entity.id
_entity.type
_entity.pdbx_description
1 polymer ?
#
loop_
_entity_poly.entity_id
_entity_poly.type
_entity_poly.pdbx_seq_one_letter_code
_entity_poly.pdbx_strand_id
1 'polypeptide(L)'
;MAEDEGSQDTLRLQFRAMQEMQHRRLQKQMEKRREKELSLQSKVDDQKEPLEISDGLSVLQAGEQNSKTSFEQRVLEDEIQQLRDQLRETVDENGRLYKLLKERDFEIKHLKKKIEEDRFAFTGTAGMAGDVIATKIVELSKKNRVLMAESEGAKTRVRQLSNRIQELEQELQTALAKLPAKGAANAGAKLSRTQMGDRALPESPELKVLQDRLVATNLKISDLRNQIQAVKQELRMAQKVLTSEVGEDVNIQQLLSSPGTWRGRAQQILVLQSKVRELEKQLGQSQSRSAETAGDELSVYPDPRKLSAQEKNLLRIRNLEREKQEGWEKLAAERDVLQRELEELKKKFEGMRSRNKVLSSEVKTLRSQMGTLVEKGRHDDELIDALVDQLKQLQEILGSLSLQEEKTRVSQHHLDQQLNNEAQRSSSLVAQLQAMVAEREAKVRQLELEIGQLSVQYLRNKGVGEGSGGPEVNSTYTKLPEDPSLTKSPATAGDHAGRIGSSRSVTSLGHTLVESALTWPSVPSPHGASPRFSDSPEQKGWQTQVTEFKALWQATEVERDRLTEFVTVLQKRVEESNRKLLESERKLQEERHRTVVLEQHLEKMRLEPGKTSASQRAAPRSKTGWPSRWRRMRC
;
A
#
# COMPACT_ATOMS: atom_id res chain seq x y z
N MET A 1 -6.14 29.49 18.91
CA MET A 1 -5.76 30.91 18.76
C MET A 1 -4.28 31.12 19.01
N ALA A 2 -3.73 30.71 20.16
CA ALA A 2 -2.30 30.90 20.47
C ALA A 2 -1.30 30.29 19.45
N GLU A 3 -1.63 29.18 18.79
CA GLU A 3 -0.74 28.55 17.78
C GLU A 3 -0.61 29.35 16.47
N ASP A 4 -1.61 30.18 16.14
CA ASP A 4 -1.66 30.96 14.89
C ASP A 4 -0.72 32.18 14.98
N GLU A 5 -0.72 32.87 16.14
CA GLU A 5 0.18 34.00 16.44
C GLU A 5 1.66 33.59 16.37
N GLY A 6 2.01 32.42 16.93
CA GLY A 6 3.38 31.88 16.87
C GLY A 6 3.86 31.63 15.43
N SER A 7 2.96 31.23 14.52
CA SER A 7 3.27 31.07 13.10
C SER A 7 3.49 32.41 12.41
N GLN A 8 2.69 33.42 12.76
CA GLN A 8 2.77 34.76 12.17
C GLN A 8 4.03 35.52 12.61
N ASP A 9 4.42 35.40 13.88
CA ASP A 9 5.65 36.00 14.39
C ASP A 9 6.90 35.28 13.87
N THR A 10 6.84 33.96 13.64
CA THR A 10 7.90 33.23 12.93
C THR A 10 8.09 33.78 11.51
N LEU A 11 7.01 34.06 10.78
CA LEU A 11 7.08 34.66 9.43
C LEU A 11 7.65 36.08 9.47
N ARG A 12 7.28 36.90 10.46
CA ARG A 12 7.82 38.25 10.67
C ARG A 12 9.31 38.24 10.96
N LEU A 13 9.78 37.31 11.80
CA LEU A 13 11.21 37.11 12.09
C LEU A 13 11.98 36.69 10.83
N GLN A 14 11.46 35.77 10.03
CA GLN A 14 12.06 35.37 8.76
C GLN A 14 12.13 36.53 7.74
N PHE A 15 11.07 37.34 7.64
CA PHE A 15 11.03 38.51 6.76
C PHE A 15 12.03 39.58 7.20
N ARG A 16 12.13 39.86 8.51
CA ARG A 16 13.13 40.78 9.08
C ARG A 16 14.56 40.31 8.82
N ALA A 17 14.84 39.02 9.04
CA ALA A 17 16.15 38.43 8.73
C ALA A 17 16.51 38.53 7.24
N MET A 18 15.52 38.40 6.34
CA MET A 18 15.70 38.60 4.90
C MET A 18 16.04 40.07 4.58
N GLN A 19 15.35 41.04 5.17
CA GLN A 19 15.64 42.47 5.01
C GLN A 19 17.03 42.84 5.54
N GLU A 20 17.41 42.33 6.71
CA GLU A 20 18.76 42.52 7.27
C GLU A 20 19.85 41.89 6.38
N MET A 21 19.58 40.73 5.76
CA MET A 21 20.51 40.12 4.79
C MET A 21 20.67 41.00 3.54
N GLN A 22 19.59 41.59 3.01
CA GLN A 22 19.67 42.49 1.87
C GLN A 22 20.42 43.78 2.21
N HIS A 23 20.16 44.38 3.39
CA HIS A 23 20.92 45.55 3.85
C HIS A 23 22.41 45.24 4.03
N ARG A 24 22.77 44.09 4.63
CA ARG A 24 24.17 43.65 4.75
C ARG A 24 24.84 43.43 3.38
N ARG A 25 24.12 42.91 2.38
CA ARG A 25 24.64 42.77 1.00
C ARG A 25 24.90 44.13 0.36
N LEU A 26 23.96 45.08 0.50
CA LEU A 26 24.12 46.44 -0.02
C LEU A 26 25.27 47.17 0.67
N GLN A 27 25.38 47.08 2.00
CA GLN A 27 26.47 47.67 2.76
C GLN A 27 27.83 47.12 2.31
N LYS A 28 27.98 45.80 2.17
CA LYS A 28 29.22 45.19 1.64
C LYS A 28 29.55 45.63 0.22
N GLN A 29 28.56 45.92 -0.64
CA GLN A 29 28.82 46.50 -1.96
C GLN A 29 29.30 47.95 -1.87
N MET A 30 28.78 48.74 -0.92
CA MET A 30 29.23 50.12 -0.69
C MET A 30 30.63 50.18 -0.07
N GLU A 31 30.94 49.29 0.89
CA GLU A 31 32.29 49.12 1.46
C GLU A 31 33.28 48.73 0.36
N LYS A 32 32.96 47.70 -0.45
CA LYS A 32 33.81 47.28 -1.59
C LYS A 32 33.93 48.31 -2.71
N ARG A 33 33.04 49.31 -2.79
CA ARG A 33 33.22 50.49 -3.66
C ARG A 33 34.16 51.51 -3.03
N ARG A 34 34.01 51.84 -1.75
CA ARG A 34 34.92 52.71 -1.00
C ARG A 34 36.34 52.17 -0.95
N GLU A 35 36.53 50.87 -0.72
CA GLU A 35 37.84 50.21 -0.78
C GLU A 35 38.50 50.39 -2.16
N LYS A 36 37.72 50.28 -3.24
CA LYS A 36 38.21 50.51 -4.60
C LYS A 36 38.59 51.97 -4.82
N GLU A 37 37.75 52.91 -4.40
CA GLU A 37 38.02 54.36 -4.47
C GLU A 37 39.30 54.70 -3.69
N LEU A 38 39.45 54.22 -2.46
CA LEU A 38 40.67 54.38 -1.65
C LEU A 38 41.91 53.73 -2.30
N SER A 39 41.77 52.56 -2.92
CA SER A 39 42.87 51.89 -3.64
C SER A 39 43.27 52.58 -4.95
N LEU A 40 42.39 53.39 -5.53
CA LEU A 40 42.70 54.25 -6.67
C LEU A 40 43.36 55.54 -6.18
N GLN A 41 42.93 56.06 -5.03
CA GLN A 41 43.46 57.29 -4.45
C GLN A 41 44.88 57.10 -3.89
N SER A 42 45.18 55.97 -3.25
CA SER A 42 46.56 55.65 -2.80
C SER A 42 47.54 55.48 -3.96
N LYS A 43 47.08 55.13 -5.16
CA LYS A 43 47.92 55.00 -6.36
C LYS A 43 48.20 56.34 -7.07
N VAL A 44 47.54 57.42 -6.65
CA VAL A 44 47.72 58.77 -7.24
C VAL A 44 48.66 59.63 -6.41
N ASP A 45 48.79 59.39 -5.10
CA ASP A 45 49.75 60.12 -4.24
C ASP A 45 51.21 59.65 -4.41
N ASP A 46 51.45 58.38 -4.78
CA ASP A 46 52.80 57.83 -5.03
C ASP A 46 53.42 58.28 -6.38
N GLN A 47 52.74 59.10 -7.18
CA GLN A 47 53.23 59.58 -8.49
C GLN A 47 53.10 61.10 -8.68
N LYS A 48 53.59 61.87 -7.70
CA LYS A 48 53.84 63.31 -7.87
C LYS A 48 55.27 63.70 -7.54
N GLU A 49 55.73 64.68 -8.34
CA GLU A 49 56.98 65.44 -8.25
C GLU A 49 58.24 64.84 -8.92
N PRO A 50 59.08 65.72 -9.51
CA PRO A 50 59.16 65.70 -10.98
C PRO A 50 60.60 65.76 -11.53
N LEU A 51 60.79 65.41 -12.81
CA LEU A 51 62.03 65.75 -13.51
C LEU A 51 61.81 66.24 -14.94
N GLU A 52 62.36 67.42 -15.19
CA GLU A 52 62.57 68.01 -16.50
C GLU A 52 63.76 67.33 -17.22
N ILE A 53 63.64 67.25 -18.54
CA ILE A 53 64.70 67.35 -19.57
C ILE A 53 66.17 67.32 -19.09
N SER A 54 66.94 66.31 -19.51
CA SER A 54 68.11 66.52 -20.40
C SER A 54 68.81 65.21 -20.79
N ASP A 55 69.28 65.14 -22.03
CA ASP A 55 70.29 64.18 -22.51
C ASP A 55 71.61 64.27 -21.73
N GLY A 56 72.38 63.18 -21.73
CA GLY A 56 73.84 63.26 -21.60
C GLY A 56 74.57 62.11 -20.91
N LEU A 57 75.17 61.21 -21.72
CA LEU A 57 76.50 60.59 -21.50
C LEU A 57 76.85 59.99 -20.12
N SER A 58 77.03 58.66 -20.08
CA SER A 58 78.32 58.04 -19.65
C SER A 58 78.40 56.54 -19.97
N VAL A 59 79.00 56.22 -21.13
CA VAL A 59 79.31 54.85 -21.55
C VAL A 59 80.60 54.37 -20.87
N LEU A 60 80.57 54.04 -19.56
CA LEU A 60 81.69 53.38 -18.86
C LEU A 60 81.24 52.44 -17.70
N GLN A 61 80.09 51.78 -17.79
CA GLN A 61 79.71 50.72 -16.84
C GLN A 61 79.03 49.48 -17.47
N ALA A 62 79.20 49.28 -18.78
CA ALA A 62 78.49 48.25 -19.56
C ALA A 62 78.84 46.78 -19.23
N GLY A 63 79.84 46.51 -18.39
CA GLY A 63 80.22 45.14 -18.00
C GLY A 63 79.25 44.49 -17.00
N GLU A 64 79.03 45.16 -15.86
CA GLU A 64 78.18 44.65 -14.78
C GLU A 64 76.75 45.20 -14.82
N GLN A 65 76.53 46.36 -15.43
CA GLN A 65 75.17 46.86 -15.67
C GLN A 65 74.42 45.93 -16.63
N ASN A 66 75.07 45.35 -17.65
CA ASN A 66 74.40 44.50 -18.64
C ASN A 66 73.90 43.16 -18.07
N SER A 67 74.55 42.59 -17.04
CA SER A 67 74.06 41.37 -16.39
C SER A 67 72.89 41.65 -15.43
N LYS A 68 72.93 42.79 -14.71
CA LYS A 68 71.81 43.24 -13.86
C LYS A 68 70.61 43.68 -14.69
N THR A 69 70.80 44.55 -15.68
CA THR A 69 69.72 44.98 -16.58
C THR A 69 69.15 43.84 -17.42
N SER A 70 69.94 42.86 -17.89
CA SER A 70 69.36 41.69 -18.58
C SER A 70 68.64 40.71 -17.65
N PHE A 71 68.98 40.68 -16.35
CA PHE A 71 68.22 39.94 -15.34
C PHE A 71 66.92 40.69 -14.98
N GLU A 72 67.00 41.98 -14.68
CA GLU A 72 65.85 42.85 -14.41
C GLU A 72 64.88 42.90 -15.60
N GLN A 73 65.41 43.04 -16.83
CA GLN A 73 64.61 42.96 -18.05
C GLN A 73 63.94 41.59 -18.22
N ARG A 74 64.63 40.48 -17.91
CA ARG A 74 64.02 39.15 -17.95
C ARG A 74 62.92 38.98 -16.90
N VAL A 75 63.12 39.48 -15.68
CA VAL A 75 62.12 39.49 -14.61
C VAL A 75 60.89 40.34 -15.01
N LEU A 76 61.11 41.49 -15.66
CA LEU A 76 60.03 42.32 -16.20
C LEU A 76 59.32 41.65 -17.39
N GLU A 77 60.05 40.95 -18.26
CA GLU A 77 59.47 40.17 -19.36
C GLU A 77 58.62 38.99 -18.84
N ASP A 78 59.10 38.31 -17.79
CA ASP A 78 58.38 37.24 -17.09
C ASP A 78 57.12 37.79 -16.37
N GLU A 79 57.20 38.95 -15.72
CA GLU A 79 56.05 39.63 -15.09
C GLU A 79 55.03 40.08 -16.14
N ILE A 80 55.49 40.68 -17.26
CA ILE A 80 54.63 41.04 -18.39
C ILE A 80 53.96 39.80 -18.99
N GLN A 81 54.66 38.67 -19.06
CA GLN A 81 54.08 37.41 -19.53
C GLN A 81 53.04 36.87 -18.55
N GLN A 82 53.32 36.88 -17.25
CA GLN A 82 52.37 36.51 -16.21
C GLN A 82 51.11 37.39 -16.23
N LEU A 83 51.26 38.71 -16.41
CA LEU A 83 50.14 39.65 -16.55
C LEU A 83 49.33 39.40 -17.82
N ARG A 84 49.97 39.04 -18.95
CA ARG A 84 49.29 38.66 -20.19
C ARG A 84 48.48 37.38 -20.03
N ASP A 85 48.99 36.39 -19.30
CA ASP A 85 48.29 35.13 -19.09
C ASP A 85 47.17 35.28 -18.04
N GLN A 86 47.34 36.09 -16.99
CA GLN A 86 46.23 36.51 -16.12
C GLN A 86 45.14 37.29 -16.89
N LEU A 87 45.52 38.16 -17.83
CA LEU A 87 44.57 38.87 -18.70
C LEU A 87 43.81 37.88 -19.60
N ARG A 88 44.49 36.85 -20.12
CA ARG A 88 43.86 35.76 -20.90
C ARG A 88 42.87 34.97 -20.05
N GLU A 89 43.28 34.50 -18.88
CA GLU A 89 42.43 33.74 -17.96
C GLU A 89 41.19 34.53 -17.52
N THR A 90 41.35 35.82 -17.20
CA THR A 90 40.22 36.68 -16.84
C THR A 90 39.29 36.98 -18.02
N VAL A 91 39.79 37.06 -19.25
CA VAL A 91 38.95 37.14 -20.46
C VAL A 91 38.19 35.83 -20.69
N ASP A 92 38.84 34.68 -20.53
CA ASP A 92 38.21 33.36 -20.69
C ASP A 92 37.15 33.08 -19.62
N GLU A 93 37.39 33.48 -18.36
CA GLU A 93 36.42 33.39 -17.28
C GLU A 93 35.26 34.36 -17.49
N ASN A 94 35.51 35.62 -17.91
CA ASN A 94 34.44 36.52 -18.32
C ASN A 94 33.61 35.91 -19.47
N GLY A 95 34.25 35.26 -20.44
CA GLY A 95 33.57 34.54 -21.53
C GLY A 95 32.67 33.40 -21.04
N ARG A 96 33.12 32.64 -20.03
CA ARG A 96 32.31 31.61 -19.34
C ARG A 96 31.12 32.23 -18.60
N LEU A 97 31.36 33.29 -17.81
CA LEU A 97 30.32 34.01 -17.07
C LEU A 97 29.26 34.62 -18.00
N TYR A 98 29.64 35.17 -19.16
CA TYR A 98 28.68 35.68 -20.15
C TYR A 98 27.83 34.57 -20.79
N LYS A 99 28.36 33.35 -20.97
CA LYS A 99 27.56 32.20 -21.44
C LYS A 99 26.55 31.79 -20.36
N LEU A 100 27.01 31.60 -19.13
CA LEU A 100 26.14 31.25 -18.00
C LEU A 100 25.06 32.32 -17.77
N LEU A 101 25.39 33.61 -17.85
CA LEU A 101 24.41 34.69 -17.73
C LEU A 101 23.30 34.58 -18.81
N LYS A 102 23.66 34.32 -20.08
CA LYS A 102 22.70 34.12 -21.17
C LYS A 102 21.81 32.91 -20.95
N GLU A 103 22.35 31.80 -20.43
CA GLU A 103 21.57 30.61 -20.05
C GLU A 103 20.56 30.94 -18.95
N ARG A 104 20.97 31.67 -17.90
CA ARG A 104 20.07 32.10 -16.82
C ARG A 104 19.04 33.12 -17.28
N ASP A 105 19.38 34.04 -18.17
CA ASP A 105 18.42 34.96 -18.78
C ASP A 105 17.38 34.21 -19.62
N PHE A 106 17.78 33.14 -20.32
CA PHE A 106 16.86 32.28 -21.05
C PHE A 106 15.96 31.47 -20.10
N GLU A 107 16.53 30.89 -19.04
CA GLU A 107 15.79 30.21 -17.97
C GLU A 107 14.76 31.15 -17.30
N ILE A 108 15.16 32.37 -16.95
CA ILE A 108 14.28 33.40 -16.38
C ILE A 108 13.17 33.79 -17.37
N LYS A 109 13.47 33.96 -18.67
CA LYS A 109 12.45 34.23 -19.70
C LYS A 109 11.47 33.07 -19.84
N HIS A 110 11.95 31.83 -19.84
CA HIS A 110 11.11 30.64 -19.92
C HIS A 110 10.23 30.49 -18.68
N LEU A 111 10.79 30.65 -17.48
CA LEU A 111 10.03 30.62 -16.23
C LEU A 111 9.01 31.76 -16.14
N LYS A 112 9.34 32.98 -16.58
CA LYS A 112 8.37 34.08 -16.68
C LYS A 112 7.24 33.76 -17.67
N LYS A 113 7.57 33.21 -18.84
CA LYS A 113 6.56 32.77 -19.83
C LYS A 113 5.65 31.69 -19.23
N LYS A 114 6.22 30.72 -18.53
CA LYS A 114 5.47 29.66 -17.85
C LYS A 114 4.59 30.22 -16.72
N ILE A 115 5.10 31.12 -15.87
CA ILE A 115 4.30 31.78 -14.83
C ILE A 115 3.15 32.58 -15.46
N GLU A 116 3.38 33.24 -16.60
CA GLU A 116 2.33 33.97 -17.31
C GLU A 116 1.31 33.02 -17.96
N GLU A 117 1.74 31.89 -18.53
CA GLU A 117 0.87 30.82 -19.04
C GLU A 117 0.05 30.15 -17.93
N ASP A 118 0.68 29.81 -16.80
CA ASP A 118 0.03 29.28 -15.60
C ASP A 118 -0.95 30.34 -15.02
N ARG A 119 -0.60 31.63 -15.10
CA ARG A 119 -1.49 32.74 -14.74
C ARG A 119 -2.63 32.89 -15.74
N PHE A 120 -2.44 32.67 -17.03
CA PHE A 120 -3.50 32.61 -18.04
C PHE A 120 -4.32 31.31 -17.97
N ALA A 121 -3.83 30.25 -17.32
CA ALA A 121 -4.61 29.05 -17.04
C ALA A 121 -5.44 29.19 -15.76
N PHE A 122 -4.86 29.75 -14.70
CA PHE A 122 -5.48 29.94 -13.38
C PHE A 122 -6.41 31.17 -13.33
N THR A 123 -5.99 32.25 -13.98
CA THR A 123 -6.72 33.52 -14.14
C THR A 123 -7.32 33.64 -15.54
N GLY A 124 -7.54 32.50 -16.20
CA GLY A 124 -7.93 32.34 -17.61
C GLY A 124 -9.34 32.78 -17.97
N THR A 125 -9.79 33.87 -17.36
CA THR A 125 -11.01 34.62 -17.67
C THR A 125 -11.00 35.90 -16.83
N ALA A 126 -10.18 36.88 -17.25
CA ALA A 126 -10.54 38.28 -17.08
C ALA A 126 -11.79 38.56 -17.96
N GLY A 127 -12.94 38.09 -17.48
CA GLY A 127 -14.20 38.02 -18.23
C GLY A 127 -15.01 36.76 -17.89
N MET A 128 -16.07 36.92 -17.11
CA MET A 128 -17.11 35.92 -16.78
C MET A 128 -16.68 34.69 -15.97
N ALA A 129 -15.75 33.82 -16.40
CA ALA A 129 -15.52 32.56 -15.65
C ALA A 129 -14.66 32.73 -14.37
N GLY A 130 -13.81 33.76 -14.28
CA GLY A 130 -13.18 34.17 -13.03
C GLY A 130 -14.20 34.64 -11.99
N ASP A 131 -15.21 35.40 -12.42
CA ASP A 131 -16.36 35.77 -11.59
C ASP A 131 -17.19 34.54 -11.18
N VAL A 132 -17.36 33.53 -12.05
CA VAL A 132 -18.02 32.27 -11.68
C VAL A 132 -17.25 31.53 -10.58
N ILE A 133 -15.92 31.52 -10.59
CA ILE A 133 -15.11 30.91 -9.52
C ILE A 133 -15.20 31.75 -8.24
N ALA A 134 -15.05 33.08 -8.32
CA ALA A 134 -15.12 33.97 -7.16
C ALA A 134 -16.51 33.93 -6.48
N THR A 135 -17.59 34.00 -7.27
CA THR A 135 -18.96 33.80 -6.78
C THR A 135 -19.13 32.42 -6.19
N LYS A 136 -18.54 31.36 -6.77
CA LYS A 136 -18.61 30.01 -6.20
C LYS A 136 -17.89 29.87 -4.86
N ILE A 137 -16.73 30.50 -4.70
CA ILE A 137 -16.02 30.56 -3.41
C ILE A 137 -16.88 31.29 -2.37
N VAL A 138 -17.52 32.40 -2.73
CA VAL A 138 -18.44 33.14 -1.84
C VAL A 138 -19.69 32.32 -1.52
N GLU A 139 -20.30 31.62 -2.48
CA GLU A 139 -21.42 30.70 -2.24
C GLU A 139 -21.05 29.57 -1.28
N LEU A 140 -19.91 28.90 -1.52
CA LEU A 140 -19.43 27.82 -0.67
C LEU A 140 -19.11 28.32 0.73
N SER A 141 -18.52 29.51 0.86
CA SER A 141 -18.28 30.17 2.14
C SER A 141 -19.58 30.50 2.88
N LYS A 142 -20.61 31.00 2.18
CA LYS A 142 -21.95 31.23 2.74
C LYS A 142 -22.59 29.91 3.20
N LYS A 143 -22.55 28.86 2.38
CA LYS A 143 -23.05 27.52 2.74
C LYS A 143 -22.33 26.94 3.95
N ASN A 144 -21.02 27.10 4.03
CA ASN A 144 -20.22 26.61 5.15
C ASN A 144 -20.59 27.33 6.46
N ARG A 145 -20.81 28.67 6.43
CA ARG A 145 -21.34 29.41 7.58
C ARG A 145 -22.73 28.93 8.03
N VAL A 146 -23.63 28.64 7.09
CA VAL A 146 -24.97 28.09 7.40
C VAL A 146 -24.86 26.71 8.03
N LEU A 147 -24.05 25.81 7.45
CA LEU A 147 -23.82 24.47 8.02
C LEU A 147 -23.18 24.52 9.42
N MET A 148 -22.26 25.47 9.67
CA MET A 148 -21.74 25.67 11.02
C MET A 148 -22.84 26.11 11.99
N ALA A 149 -23.68 27.08 11.63
CA ALA A 149 -24.80 27.53 12.45
C ALA A 149 -25.83 26.42 12.71
N GLU A 150 -26.15 25.60 11.70
CA GLU A 150 -27.00 24.41 11.85
C GLU A 150 -26.37 23.36 12.78
N SER A 151 -25.05 23.16 12.69
CA SER A 151 -24.31 22.21 13.55
C SER A 151 -24.25 22.67 15.02
N GLU A 152 -24.06 23.97 15.28
CA GLU A 152 -24.15 24.53 16.64
C GLU A 152 -25.60 24.50 17.15
N GLY A 153 -26.58 24.77 16.29
CA GLY A 153 -28.01 24.58 16.57
C GLY A 153 -28.40 23.12 16.82
N ALA A 154 -27.65 22.14 16.30
CA ALA A 154 -27.79 20.73 16.64
C ALA A 154 -27.11 20.39 17.98
N LYS A 155 -25.87 20.86 18.22
CA LYS A 155 -25.15 20.67 19.48
C LYS A 155 -25.90 21.25 20.68
N THR A 156 -26.51 22.43 20.54
CA THR A 156 -27.34 23.05 21.58
C THR A 156 -28.58 22.22 21.89
N ARG A 157 -29.30 21.71 20.88
CA ARG A 157 -30.42 20.78 21.06
C ARG A 157 -29.98 19.46 21.72
N VAL A 158 -28.83 18.91 21.33
CA VAL A 158 -28.27 17.72 21.99
C VAL A 158 -27.97 18.01 23.47
N ARG A 159 -27.33 19.13 23.80
CA ARG A 159 -27.11 19.55 25.20
C ARG A 159 -28.42 19.72 25.97
N GLN A 160 -29.44 20.35 25.39
CA GLN A 160 -30.77 20.49 26.02
C GLN A 160 -31.41 19.12 26.30
N LEU A 161 -31.35 18.19 25.34
CA LEU A 161 -31.87 16.83 25.52
C LEU A 161 -31.04 16.03 26.56
N SER A 162 -29.72 16.15 26.55
CA SER A 162 -28.84 15.52 27.55
C SER A 162 -29.10 16.06 28.96
N ASN A 163 -29.28 17.38 29.11
CA ASN A 163 -29.68 17.97 30.39
C ASN A 163 -31.06 17.46 30.82
N ARG A 164 -32.04 17.37 29.91
CA ARG A 164 -33.37 16.84 30.26
C ARG A 164 -33.33 15.34 30.61
N ILE A 165 -32.43 14.56 30.01
CA ILE A 165 -32.17 13.17 30.41
C ILE A 165 -31.59 13.14 31.83
N GLN A 166 -30.59 13.96 32.14
CA GLN A 166 -30.01 14.04 33.50
C GLN A 166 -31.03 14.52 34.55
N GLU A 167 -31.88 15.49 34.21
CA GLU A 167 -33.02 15.90 35.05
C GLU A 167 -33.98 14.74 35.29
N LEU A 168 -34.38 13.99 34.25
CA LEU A 168 -35.25 12.82 34.38
C LEU A 168 -34.59 11.67 35.17
N GLU A 169 -33.27 11.48 35.04
CA GLU A 169 -32.49 10.53 35.83
C GLU A 169 -32.44 10.95 37.31
N GLN A 170 -32.30 12.24 37.61
CA GLN A 170 -32.37 12.79 38.97
C GLN A 170 -33.79 12.76 39.55
N GLU A 171 -34.81 13.06 38.74
CA GLU A 171 -36.23 12.89 39.09
C GLU A 171 -36.51 11.41 39.43
N LEU A 172 -35.98 10.47 38.64
CA LEU A 172 -36.10 9.03 38.88
C LEU A 172 -35.33 8.57 40.13
N GLN A 173 -34.09 9.03 40.32
CA GLN A 173 -33.30 8.72 41.53
C GLN A 173 -33.94 9.31 42.80
N THR A 174 -34.46 10.53 42.74
CA THR A 174 -35.16 11.14 43.87
C THR A 174 -36.54 10.53 44.10
N ALA A 175 -37.24 10.04 43.07
CA ALA A 175 -38.43 9.22 43.23
C ALA A 175 -38.11 7.87 43.88
N LEU A 176 -37.00 7.23 43.51
CA LEU A 176 -36.50 6.00 44.16
C LEU A 176 -36.17 6.25 45.64
N ALA A 177 -35.52 7.38 45.96
CA ALA A 177 -35.17 7.76 47.32
C ALA A 177 -36.38 8.22 48.16
N LYS A 178 -37.48 8.65 47.50
CA LYS A 178 -38.76 9.01 48.14
C LYS A 178 -39.68 7.81 48.38
N LEU A 179 -39.33 6.60 47.94
CA LEU A 179 -40.04 5.38 48.36
C LEU A 179 -39.79 5.15 49.86
N PRO A 180 -40.82 5.20 50.72
CA PRO A 180 -40.62 5.07 52.15
C PRO A 180 -40.26 3.63 52.52
N ALA A 181 -39.23 3.48 53.35
CA ALA A 181 -38.88 2.20 53.95
C ALA A 181 -39.94 1.77 54.99
N LYS A 182 -40.99 1.07 54.54
CA LYS A 182 -41.80 0.15 55.38
C LYS A 182 -42.73 -0.74 54.55
N GLY A 183 -42.47 -2.04 54.54
CA GLY A 183 -43.40 -2.95 55.20
C GLY A 183 -42.96 -3.04 56.67
N ALA A 184 -43.80 -3.01 57.70
CA ALA A 184 -45.24 -3.28 57.81
C ALA A 184 -46.22 -2.37 57.03
N ALA A 185 -47.44 -2.90 56.88
CA ALA A 185 -48.68 -2.31 56.35
C ALA A 185 -48.97 -2.41 54.83
N ASN A 186 -49.34 -3.63 54.43
CA ASN A 186 -50.51 -3.98 53.60
C ASN A 186 -50.66 -3.59 52.11
N ALA A 187 -51.05 -4.60 51.33
CA ALA A 187 -51.73 -4.57 50.02
C ALA A 187 -51.02 -3.86 48.84
N GLY A 188 -50.92 -4.44 47.64
CA GLY A 188 -51.55 -5.66 47.14
C GLY A 188 -52.12 -5.50 45.72
N ALA A 189 -51.29 -5.18 44.72
CA ALA A 189 -51.65 -5.33 43.30
C ALA A 189 -50.44 -5.26 42.33
N LYS A 190 -50.18 -6.39 41.65
CA LYS A 190 -49.72 -6.56 40.24
C LYS A 190 -48.62 -5.67 39.59
N LEU A 191 -47.66 -6.39 38.96
CA LEU A 191 -46.96 -6.13 37.67
C LEU A 191 -45.66 -5.29 37.62
N SER A 192 -44.55 -5.97 37.94
CA SER A 192 -43.27 -6.09 37.20
C SER A 192 -42.90 -5.15 36.02
N ARG A 193 -41.72 -4.49 36.12
CA ARG A 193 -40.61 -4.40 35.11
C ARG A 193 -39.42 -3.69 35.81
N THR A 194 -38.11 -3.94 35.63
CA THR A 194 -37.28 -4.90 34.85
C THR A 194 -35.92 -5.10 35.56
N GLN A 195 -35.07 -6.02 35.10
CA GLN A 195 -33.60 -5.92 35.19
C GLN A 195 -33.00 -5.75 33.77
N MET A 196 -31.77 -5.23 33.70
CA MET A 196 -31.05 -4.93 32.46
C MET A 196 -30.14 -6.09 32.04
N GLY A 197 -30.11 -6.45 30.75
CA GLY A 197 -29.19 -7.46 30.21
C GLY A 197 -29.73 -8.15 28.95
N ASP A 198 -28.83 -8.46 28.02
CA ASP A 198 -29.15 -9.08 26.72
C ASP A 198 -29.79 -10.48 26.89
N ARG A 199 -31.07 -10.61 26.51
CA ARG A 199 -31.72 -11.91 26.25
C ARG A 199 -32.94 -11.72 25.36
N ALA A 200 -33.17 -12.68 24.46
CA ALA A 200 -34.29 -12.66 23.53
C ALA A 200 -35.67 -12.67 24.23
N LEU A 201 -36.58 -11.86 23.68
CA LEU A 201 -38.05 -11.81 23.88
C LEU A 201 -38.58 -11.29 25.25
N PRO A 202 -39.74 -10.59 25.28
CA PRO A 202 -40.35 -9.78 24.24
C PRO A 202 -40.46 -8.29 24.66
N GLU A 203 -40.09 -7.39 23.75
CA GLU A 203 -40.76 -6.08 23.70
C GLU A 203 -42.26 -6.36 23.56
N SER A 204 -43.10 -5.68 24.35
CA SER A 204 -44.56 -5.90 24.23
C SER A 204 -44.97 -5.65 22.78
N PRO A 205 -45.81 -6.52 22.18
CA PRO A 205 -46.16 -6.40 20.76
C PRO A 205 -46.75 -5.02 20.44
N GLU A 206 -47.43 -4.40 21.40
CA GLU A 206 -47.93 -3.04 21.35
C GLU A 206 -46.85 -1.97 21.14
N LEU A 207 -45.68 -2.07 21.81
CA LEU A 207 -44.59 -1.10 21.60
C LEU A 207 -43.95 -1.26 20.21
N LYS A 208 -43.78 -2.50 19.74
CA LYS A 208 -43.36 -2.76 18.35
C LYS A 208 -44.38 -2.22 17.34
N VAL A 209 -45.66 -2.53 17.51
CA VAL A 209 -46.75 -2.05 16.65
C VAL A 209 -46.85 -0.52 16.66
N LEU A 210 -46.63 0.14 17.80
CA LEU A 210 -46.59 1.61 17.87
C LEU A 210 -45.34 2.19 17.19
N GLN A 211 -44.18 1.55 17.33
CA GLN A 211 -42.94 1.96 16.66
C GLN A 211 -43.04 1.76 15.13
N ASP A 212 -43.55 0.61 14.68
CA ASP A 212 -43.79 0.31 13.26
C ASP A 212 -44.84 1.25 12.67
N ARG A 213 -45.90 1.57 13.43
CA ARG A 213 -46.92 2.56 13.04
C ARG A 213 -46.31 3.96 12.94
N LEU A 214 -45.43 4.35 13.86
CA LEU A 214 -44.71 5.62 13.81
C LEU A 214 -43.82 5.69 12.56
N VAL A 215 -43.01 4.66 12.30
CA VAL A 215 -42.18 4.55 11.08
C VAL A 215 -43.03 4.60 9.81
N ALA A 216 -44.15 3.85 9.75
CA ALA A 216 -45.06 3.86 8.62
C ALA A 216 -45.74 5.24 8.40
N THR A 217 -46.09 5.97 9.47
CA THR A 217 -46.61 7.34 9.34
C THR A 217 -45.53 8.33 8.89
N ASN A 218 -44.29 8.20 9.38
CA ASN A 218 -43.17 9.03 8.94
C ASN A 218 -42.83 8.77 7.45
N LEU A 219 -42.88 7.53 7.00
CA LEU A 219 -42.73 7.17 5.58
C LEU A 219 -43.84 7.84 4.74
N LYS A 220 -45.11 7.69 5.13
CA LYS A 220 -46.24 8.36 4.46
C LYS A 220 -46.11 9.89 4.43
N ILE A 221 -45.59 10.51 5.50
CA ILE A 221 -45.32 11.97 5.53
C ILE A 221 -44.21 12.33 4.53
N SER A 222 -43.19 11.49 4.38
CA SER A 222 -42.14 11.65 3.36
C SER A 222 -42.72 11.54 1.95
N ASP A 223 -43.52 10.49 1.69
CA ASP A 223 -44.15 10.25 0.39
C ASP A 223 -45.10 11.38 -0.02
N LEU A 224 -45.95 11.86 0.91
CA LEU A 224 -46.83 13.00 0.67
C LEU A 224 -46.04 14.30 0.41
N ARG A 225 -44.92 14.52 1.11
CA ARG A 225 -44.02 15.66 0.81
C ARG A 225 -43.44 15.57 -0.60
N ASN A 226 -43.02 14.37 -1.03
CA ASN A 226 -42.49 14.12 -2.36
C ASN A 226 -43.57 14.33 -3.44
N GLN A 227 -44.79 13.81 -3.23
CA GLN A 227 -45.94 14.05 -4.12
C GLN A 227 -46.29 15.54 -4.23
N ILE A 228 -46.32 16.28 -3.11
CA ILE A 228 -46.54 17.73 -3.12
C ILE A 228 -45.44 18.47 -3.90
N GLN A 229 -44.19 18.01 -3.85
CA GLN A 229 -43.10 18.58 -4.66
C GLN A 229 -43.25 18.26 -6.15
N ALA A 230 -43.65 17.02 -6.50
CA ALA A 230 -43.92 16.60 -7.88
C ALA A 230 -45.06 17.43 -8.49
N VAL A 231 -46.23 17.50 -7.83
CA VAL A 231 -47.38 18.30 -8.29
C VAL A 231 -47.03 19.79 -8.39
N LYS A 232 -46.23 20.34 -7.47
CA LYS A 232 -45.73 21.73 -7.59
C LYS A 232 -44.80 21.92 -8.79
N GLN A 233 -44.02 20.91 -9.17
CA GLN A 233 -43.16 20.99 -10.35
C GLN A 233 -43.98 20.85 -11.64
N GLU A 234 -44.96 19.94 -11.69
CA GLU A 234 -45.92 19.81 -12.79
C GLU A 234 -46.71 21.09 -13.00
N LEU A 235 -47.19 21.72 -11.92
CA LEU A 235 -47.87 23.02 -11.99
C LEU A 235 -46.97 24.12 -12.61
N ARG A 236 -45.68 24.18 -12.24
CA ARG A 236 -44.72 25.11 -12.88
C ARG A 236 -44.49 24.79 -14.36
N MET A 237 -44.47 23.52 -14.74
CA MET A 237 -44.31 23.11 -16.14
C MET A 237 -45.56 23.48 -16.95
N ALA A 238 -46.76 23.21 -16.42
CA ALA A 238 -48.02 23.62 -17.03
C ALA A 238 -48.13 25.15 -17.17
N GLN A 239 -47.70 25.91 -16.15
CA GLN A 239 -47.61 27.38 -16.22
C GLN A 239 -46.65 27.83 -17.34
N LYS A 240 -45.45 27.23 -17.47
CA LYS A 240 -44.51 27.56 -18.56
C LYS A 240 -45.06 27.25 -19.94
N VAL A 241 -45.72 26.10 -20.12
CA VAL A 241 -46.37 25.73 -21.39
C VAL A 241 -47.47 26.74 -21.72
N LEU A 242 -48.31 27.10 -20.74
CA LEU A 242 -49.34 28.13 -20.91
C LEU A 242 -48.71 29.49 -21.29
N THR A 243 -47.62 29.92 -20.64
CA THR A 243 -46.90 31.14 -21.04
C THR A 243 -46.39 31.05 -22.48
N SER A 244 -45.91 29.90 -22.96
CA SER A 244 -45.46 29.76 -24.36
C SER A 244 -46.58 29.81 -25.40
N GLU A 245 -47.79 29.33 -25.04
CA GLU A 245 -49.02 29.41 -25.84
C GLU A 245 -49.67 30.80 -25.81
N VAL A 246 -49.44 31.54 -24.73
CA VAL A 246 -50.00 32.89 -24.53
C VAL A 246 -49.07 34.00 -25.04
N GLY A 247 -47.75 33.78 -24.99
CA GLY A 247 -46.74 34.80 -25.24
C GLY A 247 -46.14 35.32 -23.93
N GLU A 248 -44.88 35.75 -23.99
CA GLU A 248 -44.07 36.09 -22.81
C GLU A 248 -44.53 37.37 -22.09
N ASP A 249 -45.28 38.23 -22.78
CA ASP A 249 -45.72 39.55 -22.30
C ASP A 249 -47.08 39.56 -21.56
N VAL A 250 -47.74 38.40 -21.38
CA VAL A 250 -49.11 38.34 -20.85
C VAL A 250 -49.15 37.63 -19.50
N ASN A 251 -49.59 38.34 -18.45
CA ASN A 251 -49.73 37.77 -17.12
C ASN A 251 -50.97 36.85 -17.05
N ILE A 252 -50.78 35.59 -16.64
CA ILE A 252 -51.84 34.58 -16.47
C ILE A 252 -52.98 35.09 -15.56
N GLN A 253 -52.67 35.93 -14.56
CA GLN A 253 -53.69 36.53 -13.69
C GLN A 253 -54.62 37.52 -14.42
N GLN A 254 -54.15 38.17 -15.49
CA GLN A 254 -54.97 39.09 -16.30
C GLN A 254 -55.93 38.32 -17.23
N LEU A 255 -55.55 37.12 -17.69
CA LEU A 255 -56.45 36.25 -18.48
C LEU A 255 -57.65 35.77 -17.66
N LEU A 256 -57.43 35.43 -16.39
CA LEU A 256 -58.49 35.01 -15.47
C LEU A 256 -59.52 36.12 -15.23
N SER A 257 -59.10 37.38 -15.32
CA SER A 257 -59.97 38.57 -15.18
C SER A 257 -60.78 38.91 -16.45
N SER A 258 -60.56 38.23 -17.58
CA SER A 258 -61.27 38.50 -18.84
C SER A 258 -61.39 37.25 -19.74
N PRO A 259 -62.14 36.21 -19.29
CA PRO A 259 -62.27 34.94 -20.01
C PRO A 259 -63.18 35.08 -21.24
N GLY A 260 -62.61 35.48 -22.39
CA GLY A 260 -63.31 35.44 -23.69
C GLY A 260 -62.73 36.34 -24.79
N THR A 261 -62.05 37.44 -24.42
CA THR A 261 -61.49 38.40 -25.39
C THR A 261 -60.16 37.95 -25.99
N TRP A 262 -59.43 37.10 -25.28
CA TRP A 262 -58.07 36.72 -25.62
C TRP A 262 -58.01 35.53 -26.60
N ARG A 263 -57.14 35.62 -27.61
CA ARG A 263 -56.92 34.58 -28.64
C ARG A 263 -55.51 34.01 -28.54
N GLY A 264 -55.39 32.69 -28.69
CA GLY A 264 -54.12 31.95 -28.64
C GLY A 264 -53.04 32.50 -29.56
N ARG A 265 -51.76 32.45 -29.16
CA ARG A 265 -50.63 32.82 -30.05
C ARG A 265 -50.69 32.04 -31.36
N ALA A 266 -50.94 30.73 -31.29
CA ALA A 266 -51.14 29.88 -32.47
C ALA A 266 -52.30 30.36 -33.36
N GLN A 267 -53.42 30.77 -32.76
CA GLN A 267 -54.58 31.31 -33.50
C GLN A 267 -54.28 32.68 -34.11
N GLN A 268 -53.54 33.54 -33.41
CA GLN A 268 -53.10 34.84 -33.92
C GLN A 268 -52.11 34.67 -35.09
N ILE A 269 -51.18 33.72 -35.00
CA ILE A 269 -50.29 33.33 -36.10
C ILE A 269 -51.09 32.82 -37.30
N LEU A 270 -52.07 31.93 -37.11
CA LEU A 270 -52.93 31.43 -38.20
C LEU A 270 -53.73 32.55 -38.88
N VAL A 271 -54.29 33.49 -38.11
CA VAL A 271 -54.99 34.66 -38.63
C VAL A 271 -54.03 35.57 -39.41
N LEU A 272 -52.84 35.84 -38.88
CA LEU A 272 -51.82 36.60 -39.60
C LEU A 272 -51.36 35.90 -40.88
N GLN A 273 -51.13 34.58 -40.86
CA GLN A 273 -50.79 33.79 -42.05
C GLN A 273 -51.92 33.75 -43.09
N SER A 274 -53.19 33.73 -42.67
CA SER A 274 -54.32 33.87 -43.61
C SER A 274 -54.34 35.26 -44.25
N LYS A 275 -54.09 36.32 -43.46
CA LYS A 275 -54.09 37.70 -43.95
C LYS A 275 -52.88 38.03 -44.80
N VAL A 276 -51.70 37.47 -44.50
CA VAL A 276 -50.50 37.55 -45.36
C VAL A 276 -50.79 36.87 -46.70
N ARG A 277 -51.32 35.64 -46.72
CA ARG A 277 -51.70 34.97 -47.99
C ARG A 277 -52.76 35.74 -48.79
N GLU A 278 -53.69 36.40 -48.11
CA GLU A 278 -54.68 37.26 -48.77
C GLU A 278 -54.05 38.53 -49.35
N LEU A 279 -53.14 39.19 -48.61
CA LEU A 279 -52.37 40.35 -49.09
C LEU A 279 -51.42 39.98 -50.23
N GLU A 280 -50.73 38.84 -50.15
CA GLU A 280 -49.90 38.28 -51.23
C GLU A 280 -50.74 38.01 -52.48
N LYS A 281 -51.95 37.45 -52.33
CA LYS A 281 -52.90 37.26 -53.43
C LYS A 281 -53.38 38.59 -54.01
N GLN A 282 -53.71 39.58 -53.18
CA GLN A 282 -54.10 40.92 -53.63
C GLN A 282 -52.95 41.65 -54.34
N LEU A 283 -51.71 41.51 -53.86
CA LEU A 283 -50.52 42.07 -54.48
C LEU A 283 -50.22 41.39 -55.82
N GLY A 284 -50.29 40.05 -55.89
CA GLY A 284 -50.16 39.30 -57.13
C GLY A 284 -51.25 39.62 -58.16
N GLN A 285 -52.50 39.84 -57.72
CA GLN A 285 -53.60 40.29 -58.58
C GLN A 285 -53.45 41.75 -59.03
N SER A 286 -52.80 42.59 -58.22
CA SER A 286 -52.45 43.96 -58.60
C SER A 286 -51.31 43.96 -59.63
N GLN A 287 -50.31 43.09 -59.44
CA GLN A 287 -49.23 42.86 -60.39
C GLN A 287 -49.75 42.31 -61.73
N SER A 288 -50.68 41.34 -61.72
CA SER A 288 -51.26 40.81 -62.96
C SER A 288 -52.07 41.87 -63.72
N ARG A 289 -52.84 42.71 -63.01
CA ARG A 289 -53.54 43.86 -63.64
C ARG A 289 -52.60 44.93 -64.21
N SER A 290 -51.38 45.08 -63.68
CA SER A 290 -50.35 45.94 -64.28
C SER A 290 -49.55 45.26 -65.41
N ALA A 291 -49.71 43.95 -65.61
CA ALA A 291 -48.94 43.17 -66.59
C ALA A 291 -49.71 42.88 -67.90
N GLU A 292 -51.03 43.10 -67.96
CA GLU A 292 -51.87 42.85 -69.15
C GLU A 292 -51.72 43.88 -70.29
N THR A 293 -50.64 44.66 -70.34
CA THR A 293 -50.38 45.63 -71.44
C THR A 293 -48.92 45.64 -71.93
N ALA A 294 -48.09 44.69 -71.52
CA ALA A 294 -46.77 44.44 -72.11
C ALA A 294 -46.67 42.93 -72.43
N GLY A 295 -46.63 42.61 -73.71
CA GLY A 295 -46.87 41.25 -74.20
C GLY A 295 -45.83 40.21 -73.82
N ASP A 296 -46.32 39.00 -73.61
CA ASP A 296 -45.85 37.77 -74.26
C ASP A 296 -44.33 37.64 -74.53
N GLU A 297 -43.60 37.11 -73.54
CA GLU A 297 -42.61 36.03 -73.68
C GLU A 297 -41.89 35.80 -72.34
N LEU A 298 -42.16 34.69 -71.65
CA LEU A 298 -41.26 34.19 -70.61
C LEU A 298 -41.33 32.67 -70.38
N SER A 299 -41.02 31.95 -71.46
CA SER A 299 -40.16 30.77 -71.31
C SER A 299 -38.74 31.22 -70.90
N VAL A 300 -37.82 30.26 -70.70
CA VAL A 300 -36.38 30.46 -70.45
C VAL A 300 -35.99 30.75 -68.99
N TYR A 301 -35.73 29.65 -68.29
CA TYR A 301 -34.58 29.43 -67.39
C TYR A 301 -33.50 30.54 -67.51
N PRO A 302 -33.26 31.39 -66.49
CA PRO A 302 -32.41 32.58 -66.67
C PRO A 302 -30.98 32.23 -67.12
N ASP A 303 -30.60 32.68 -68.33
CA ASP A 303 -29.22 32.59 -68.81
C ASP A 303 -28.30 33.36 -67.85
N PRO A 304 -27.31 32.69 -67.19
CA PRO A 304 -26.41 33.33 -66.23
C PRO A 304 -25.66 34.56 -66.77
N ARG A 305 -25.59 34.72 -68.10
CA ARG A 305 -24.86 35.80 -68.76
C ARG A 305 -25.60 37.14 -68.74
N LYS A 306 -26.94 37.15 -68.70
CA LYS A 306 -27.78 38.38 -68.77
C LYS A 306 -28.32 38.89 -67.43
N LEU A 307 -27.97 38.27 -66.31
CA LEU A 307 -28.37 38.76 -64.98
C LEU A 307 -27.85 40.19 -64.71
N SER A 308 -28.73 41.04 -64.21
CA SER A 308 -28.43 42.38 -63.68
C SER A 308 -27.33 42.31 -62.62
N ALA A 309 -26.57 43.39 -62.46
CA ALA A 309 -25.56 43.51 -61.39
C ALA A 309 -26.17 43.23 -59.99
N GLN A 310 -27.44 43.60 -59.80
CA GLN A 310 -28.19 43.37 -58.57
C GLN A 310 -28.54 41.89 -58.35
N GLU A 311 -28.96 41.18 -59.40
CA GLU A 311 -29.28 39.74 -59.31
C GLU A 311 -28.02 38.89 -59.09
N LYS A 312 -26.91 39.25 -59.74
CA LYS A 312 -25.59 38.64 -59.50
C LYS A 312 -25.13 38.85 -58.05
N ASN A 313 -25.43 40.00 -57.45
CA ASN A 313 -25.11 40.28 -56.06
C ASN A 313 -26.00 39.46 -55.09
N LEU A 314 -27.31 39.38 -55.35
CA LEU A 314 -28.24 38.56 -54.57
C LEU A 314 -27.87 37.06 -54.59
N LEU A 315 -27.47 36.52 -55.75
CA LEU A 315 -26.98 35.13 -55.84
C LEU A 315 -25.67 34.93 -55.07
N ARG A 316 -24.77 35.91 -55.08
CA ARG A 316 -23.52 35.87 -54.30
C ARG A 316 -23.81 35.89 -52.79
N ILE A 317 -24.74 36.72 -52.33
CA ILE A 317 -25.18 36.77 -50.92
C ILE A 317 -25.76 35.41 -50.50
N ARG A 318 -26.71 34.84 -51.28
CA ARG A 318 -27.29 33.52 -51.00
C ARG A 318 -26.26 32.38 -50.97
N ASN A 319 -25.23 32.44 -51.81
CA ASN A 319 -24.15 31.45 -51.77
C ASN A 319 -23.27 31.63 -50.52
N LEU A 320 -22.93 32.86 -50.14
CA LEU A 320 -22.17 33.13 -48.90
C LEU A 320 -22.97 32.77 -47.64
N GLU A 321 -24.29 32.96 -47.64
CA GLU A 321 -25.20 32.51 -46.58
C GLU A 321 -25.20 30.98 -46.47
N ARG A 322 -25.28 30.27 -47.61
CA ARG A 322 -25.21 28.81 -47.65
C ARG A 322 -23.85 28.28 -47.20
N GLU A 323 -22.75 28.85 -47.68
CA GLU A 323 -21.39 28.48 -47.26
C GLU A 323 -21.17 28.70 -45.75
N LYS A 324 -21.70 29.80 -45.20
CA LYS A 324 -21.71 30.01 -43.74
C LYS A 324 -22.56 28.97 -43.02
N GLN A 325 -23.77 28.68 -43.49
CA GLN A 325 -24.67 27.69 -42.88
C GLN A 325 -24.05 26.29 -42.89
N GLU A 326 -23.50 25.85 -44.03
CA GLU A 326 -22.76 24.59 -44.14
C GLU A 326 -21.51 24.56 -43.24
N GLY A 327 -20.84 25.70 -43.04
CA GLY A 327 -19.73 25.83 -42.10
C GLY A 327 -20.17 25.68 -40.64
N TRP A 328 -21.27 26.33 -40.26
CA TRP A 328 -21.88 26.18 -38.94
C TRP A 328 -22.35 24.74 -38.68
N GLU A 329 -22.96 24.07 -39.67
CA GLU A 329 -23.40 22.69 -39.57
C GLU A 329 -22.23 21.71 -39.41
N LYS A 330 -21.13 21.91 -40.14
CA LYS A 330 -19.88 21.13 -39.96
C LYS A 330 -19.30 21.30 -38.56
N LEU A 331 -19.16 22.53 -38.08
CA LEU A 331 -18.66 22.82 -36.72
C LEU A 331 -19.59 22.29 -35.62
N ALA A 332 -20.91 22.31 -35.83
CA ALA A 332 -21.88 21.71 -34.91
C ALA A 332 -21.77 20.18 -34.87
N ALA A 333 -21.60 19.53 -36.03
CA ALA A 333 -21.37 18.08 -36.11
C ALA A 333 -20.03 17.67 -35.46
N GLU A 334 -18.96 18.44 -35.66
CA GLU A 334 -17.66 18.24 -35.01
C GLU A 334 -17.76 18.40 -33.48
N ARG A 335 -18.46 19.43 -32.99
CA ARG A 335 -18.78 19.58 -31.56
C ARG A 335 -19.48 18.32 -31.03
N ASP A 336 -20.48 17.81 -31.74
CA ASP A 336 -21.25 16.64 -31.29
C ASP A 336 -20.45 15.34 -31.30
N VAL A 337 -19.48 15.21 -32.21
CA VAL A 337 -18.49 14.12 -32.18
C VAL A 337 -17.61 14.24 -30.94
N LEU A 338 -16.97 15.39 -30.73
CA LEU A 338 -16.07 15.62 -29.59
C LEU A 338 -16.81 15.49 -28.24
N GLN A 339 -18.06 15.92 -28.16
CA GLN A 339 -18.88 15.78 -26.95
C GLN A 339 -19.17 14.30 -26.64
N ARG A 340 -19.52 13.49 -27.65
CA ARG A 340 -19.69 12.03 -27.48
C ARG A 340 -18.38 11.34 -27.07
N GLU A 341 -17.26 11.71 -27.66
CA GLU A 341 -15.93 11.17 -27.31
C GLU A 341 -15.55 11.52 -25.85
N LEU A 342 -15.83 12.74 -25.40
CA LEU A 342 -15.64 13.16 -24.01
C LEU A 342 -16.54 12.37 -23.04
N GLU A 343 -17.78 12.09 -23.40
CA GLU A 343 -18.69 11.27 -22.59
C GLU A 343 -18.24 9.80 -22.52
N GLU A 344 -17.77 9.22 -23.62
CA GLU A 344 -17.15 7.90 -23.61
C GLU A 344 -15.88 7.85 -22.75
N LEU A 345 -15.02 8.86 -22.85
CA LEU A 345 -13.78 8.91 -22.08
C LEU A 345 -14.06 9.07 -20.58
N LYS A 346 -15.08 9.85 -20.20
CA LYS A 346 -15.59 9.91 -18.82
C LYS A 346 -16.06 8.55 -18.32
N LYS A 347 -16.88 7.82 -19.10
CA LYS A 347 -17.33 6.46 -18.76
C LYS A 347 -16.14 5.49 -18.59
N LYS A 348 -15.15 5.56 -19.48
CA LYS A 348 -13.90 4.76 -19.38
C LYS A 348 -13.11 5.12 -18.10
N PHE A 349 -13.01 6.41 -17.76
CA PHE A 349 -12.35 6.87 -16.53
C PHE A 349 -13.10 6.43 -15.25
N GLU A 350 -14.43 6.51 -15.23
CA GLU A 350 -15.26 6.01 -14.11
C GLU A 350 -15.14 4.49 -13.94
N GLY A 351 -15.08 3.73 -15.04
CA GLY A 351 -14.78 2.30 -15.05
C GLY A 351 -13.38 1.98 -14.47
N MET A 352 -12.35 2.74 -14.86
CA MET A 352 -11.02 2.59 -14.29
C MET A 352 -10.97 2.98 -12.81
N ARG A 353 -11.68 4.05 -12.41
CA ARG A 353 -11.74 4.54 -11.02
C ARG A 353 -12.45 3.57 -10.09
N SER A 354 -13.57 2.99 -10.53
CA SER A 354 -14.29 1.96 -9.78
C SER A 354 -13.46 0.68 -9.65
N ARG A 355 -12.84 0.19 -10.74
CA ARG A 355 -11.90 -0.94 -10.70
C ARG A 355 -10.72 -0.67 -9.75
N ASN A 356 -10.11 0.51 -9.80
CA ASN A 356 -9.00 0.87 -8.92
C ASN A 356 -9.44 0.92 -7.44
N LYS A 357 -10.66 1.38 -7.14
CA LYS A 357 -11.24 1.34 -5.79
C LYS A 357 -11.41 -0.10 -5.29
N VAL A 358 -11.91 -1.01 -6.14
CA VAL A 358 -12.08 -2.44 -5.80
C VAL A 358 -10.73 -3.12 -5.56
N LEU A 359 -9.77 -2.98 -6.48
CA LEU A 359 -8.40 -3.47 -6.32
C LEU A 359 -7.73 -2.90 -5.05
N SER A 360 -7.99 -1.63 -4.71
CA SER A 360 -7.47 -1.02 -3.48
C SER A 360 -8.10 -1.61 -2.21
N SER A 361 -9.37 -2.04 -2.24
CA SER A 361 -9.97 -2.79 -1.13
C SER A 361 -9.43 -4.21 -1.03
N GLU A 362 -9.26 -4.93 -2.15
CA GLU A 362 -8.67 -6.27 -2.18
C GLU A 362 -7.23 -6.27 -1.62
N VAL A 363 -6.41 -5.30 -2.03
CA VAL A 363 -5.05 -5.11 -1.50
C VAL A 363 -5.06 -4.79 0.00
N LYS A 364 -6.09 -4.13 0.54
CA LYS A 364 -6.23 -3.93 1.99
C LYS A 364 -6.65 -5.21 2.71
N THR A 365 -7.58 -6.00 2.17
CA THR A 365 -7.98 -7.27 2.77
C THR A 365 -6.84 -8.28 2.76
N LEU A 366 -6.10 -8.39 1.66
CA LEU A 366 -4.92 -9.25 1.55
C LEU A 366 -3.81 -8.86 2.54
N ARG A 367 -3.54 -7.56 2.73
CA ARG A 367 -2.61 -7.09 3.78
C ARG A 367 -3.09 -7.46 5.19
N SER A 368 -4.39 -7.34 5.46
CA SER A 368 -4.97 -7.74 6.75
C SER A 368 -4.82 -9.25 6.99
N GLN A 369 -5.11 -10.07 5.98
CA GLN A 369 -4.93 -11.53 6.05
C GLN A 369 -3.47 -11.91 6.26
N MET A 370 -2.55 -11.30 5.51
CA MET A 370 -1.10 -11.50 5.69
C MET A 370 -0.65 -11.08 7.09
N GLY A 371 -1.18 -9.97 7.64
CA GLY A 371 -0.97 -9.58 9.03
C GLY A 371 -1.42 -10.66 10.03
N THR A 372 -2.60 -11.25 9.85
CA THR A 372 -3.06 -12.35 10.72
C THR A 372 -2.24 -13.63 10.58
N LEU A 373 -1.61 -13.88 9.42
CA LEU A 373 -0.70 -15.02 9.25
C LEU A 373 0.66 -14.78 9.90
N VAL A 374 1.21 -13.57 9.81
CA VAL A 374 2.42 -13.16 10.55
C VAL A 374 2.19 -13.25 12.05
N GLU A 375 1.02 -12.81 12.53
CA GLU A 375 0.68 -12.88 13.95
C GLU A 375 0.57 -14.34 14.43
N LYS A 376 -0.04 -15.24 13.64
CA LYS A 376 -0.04 -16.68 13.93
C LYS A 376 1.37 -17.27 14.00
N GLY A 377 2.21 -16.96 13.01
CA GLY A 377 3.62 -17.39 13.02
C GLY A 377 4.35 -16.93 14.29
N ARG A 378 4.04 -15.74 14.80
CA ARG A 378 4.55 -15.25 16.10
C ARG A 378 4.10 -16.10 17.29
N HIS A 379 2.83 -16.52 17.32
CA HIS A 379 2.32 -17.40 18.37
C HIS A 379 2.91 -18.81 18.26
N ASP A 380 3.17 -19.29 17.04
CA ASP A 380 3.85 -20.55 16.79
C ASP A 380 5.33 -20.49 17.23
N ASP A 381 6.04 -19.38 16.97
CA ASP A 381 7.40 -19.12 17.46
C ASP A 381 7.45 -19.07 19.00
N GLU A 382 6.52 -18.35 19.66
CA GLU A 382 6.40 -18.30 21.12
C GLU A 382 6.13 -19.69 21.74
N LEU A 383 5.33 -20.53 21.07
CA LEU A 383 5.10 -21.92 21.48
C LEU A 383 6.36 -22.78 21.31
N ILE A 384 7.11 -22.60 20.21
CA ILE A 384 8.37 -23.30 19.97
C ILE A 384 9.39 -22.93 21.04
N ASP A 385 9.56 -21.64 21.36
CA ASP A 385 10.46 -21.18 22.42
C ASP A 385 10.09 -21.77 23.78
N ALA A 386 8.80 -21.78 24.14
CA ALA A 386 8.31 -22.39 25.38
C ALA A 386 8.60 -23.91 25.46
N LEU A 387 8.42 -24.64 24.37
CA LEU A 387 8.74 -26.08 24.29
C LEU A 387 10.26 -26.34 24.33
N VAL A 388 11.05 -25.49 23.67
CA VAL A 388 12.52 -25.54 23.70
C VAL A 388 13.05 -25.28 25.12
N ASP A 389 12.46 -24.34 25.86
CA ASP A 389 12.84 -24.08 27.25
C ASP A 389 12.42 -25.22 28.20
N GLN A 390 11.28 -25.87 27.98
CA GLN A 390 10.93 -27.10 28.69
C GLN A 390 11.92 -28.24 28.41
N LEU A 391 12.37 -28.40 27.16
CA LEU A 391 13.40 -29.38 26.81
C LEU A 391 14.76 -29.08 27.48
N LYS A 392 15.18 -27.81 27.54
CA LYS A 392 16.38 -27.40 28.30
C LYS A 392 16.26 -27.73 29.78
N GLN A 393 15.13 -27.43 30.42
CA GLN A 393 14.88 -27.74 31.83
C GLN A 393 14.95 -29.25 32.09
N LEU A 394 14.33 -30.08 31.23
CA LEU A 394 14.42 -31.55 31.35
C LEU A 394 15.85 -32.05 31.15
N GLN A 395 16.61 -31.47 30.23
CA GLN A 395 18.02 -31.82 30.00
C GLN A 395 18.91 -31.43 31.18
N GLU A 396 18.65 -30.29 31.83
CA GLU A 396 19.35 -29.85 33.05
C GLU A 396 19.03 -30.77 34.24
N ILE A 397 17.75 -31.16 34.41
CA ILE A 397 17.34 -32.12 35.43
C ILE A 397 18.04 -33.47 35.20
N LEU A 398 18.02 -34.00 33.98
CA LEU A 398 18.73 -35.24 33.62
C LEU A 398 20.25 -35.14 33.87
N GLY A 399 20.87 -34.00 33.54
CA GLY A 399 22.28 -33.74 33.83
C GLY A 399 22.58 -33.74 35.33
N SER A 400 21.73 -33.09 36.15
CA SER A 400 21.88 -33.07 37.60
C SER A 400 21.68 -34.44 38.25
N LEU A 401 20.72 -35.23 37.77
CA LEU A 401 20.48 -36.61 38.20
C LEU A 401 21.65 -37.52 37.83
N SER A 402 22.20 -37.39 36.62
CA SER A 402 23.40 -38.14 36.19
C SER A 402 24.62 -37.81 37.06
N LEU A 403 24.84 -36.53 37.36
CA LEU A 403 25.93 -36.08 38.25
C LEU A 403 25.74 -36.59 39.69
N GLN A 404 24.49 -36.63 40.17
CA GLN A 404 24.15 -37.19 41.48
C GLN A 404 24.34 -38.71 41.51
N GLU A 405 23.92 -39.44 40.47
CA GLU A 405 24.13 -40.88 40.34
C GLU A 405 25.62 -41.20 40.38
N GLU A 406 26.45 -40.49 39.61
CA GLU A 406 27.90 -40.69 39.61
C GLU A 406 28.53 -40.41 40.98
N LYS A 407 28.09 -39.35 41.67
CA LYS A 407 28.53 -39.08 43.05
C LYS A 407 28.11 -40.19 44.04
N THR A 408 26.93 -40.78 43.88
CA THR A 408 26.50 -41.94 44.68
C THR A 408 27.30 -43.20 44.33
N ARG A 409 27.62 -43.44 43.05
CA ARG A 409 28.47 -44.56 42.61
C ARG A 409 29.88 -44.46 43.17
N VAL A 410 30.52 -43.30 43.11
CA VAL A 410 31.87 -43.09 43.65
C VAL A 410 31.91 -43.28 45.17
N SER A 411 30.91 -42.76 45.89
CA SER A 411 30.83 -42.94 47.35
C SER A 411 30.49 -44.38 47.76
N GLN A 412 29.64 -45.07 47.00
CA GLN A 412 29.37 -46.50 47.18
C GLN A 412 30.62 -47.35 46.89
N HIS A 413 31.33 -47.10 45.78
CA HIS A 413 32.58 -47.79 45.45
C HIS A 413 33.65 -47.58 46.53
N HIS A 414 33.77 -46.37 47.09
CA HIS A 414 34.67 -46.12 48.22
C HIS A 414 34.29 -46.94 49.46
N LEU A 415 32.99 -47.04 49.77
CA LEU A 415 32.49 -47.85 50.87
C LEU A 415 32.75 -49.35 50.64
N ASP A 416 32.45 -49.86 49.45
CA ASP A 416 32.71 -51.25 49.05
C ASP A 416 34.21 -51.57 49.08
N GLN A 417 35.07 -50.66 48.65
CA GLN A 417 36.52 -50.78 48.76
C GLN A 417 36.99 -50.81 50.22
N GLN A 418 36.42 -49.98 51.08
CA GLN A 418 36.71 -50.00 52.52
C GLN A 418 36.27 -51.32 53.16
N LEU A 419 35.06 -51.82 52.84
CA LEU A 419 34.56 -53.11 53.31
C LEU A 419 35.42 -54.29 52.81
N ASN A 420 35.88 -54.26 51.55
CA ASN A 420 36.79 -55.26 51.00
C ASN A 420 38.14 -55.26 51.73
N ASN A 421 38.72 -54.08 51.99
CA ASN A 421 39.95 -53.96 52.78
C ASN A 421 39.79 -54.52 54.21
N GLU A 422 38.65 -54.25 54.86
CA GLU A 422 38.33 -54.78 56.19
C GLU A 422 38.11 -56.30 56.16
N ALA A 423 37.40 -56.81 55.14
CA ALA A 423 37.23 -58.24 54.91
C ALA A 423 38.56 -58.95 54.68
N GLN A 424 39.48 -58.38 53.91
CA GLN A 424 40.84 -58.91 53.70
C GLN A 424 41.64 -58.97 55.00
N ARG A 425 41.57 -57.94 55.87
CA ARG A 425 42.18 -57.95 57.22
C ARG A 425 41.58 -59.05 58.08
N SER A 426 40.26 -59.20 58.09
CA SER A 426 39.60 -60.26 58.86
C SER A 426 39.97 -61.65 58.35
N SER A 427 40.08 -61.82 57.03
CA SER A 427 40.51 -63.06 56.37
C SER A 427 41.96 -63.42 56.70
N SER A 428 42.87 -62.44 56.69
CA SER A 428 44.28 -62.69 57.08
C SER A 428 44.42 -63.04 58.57
N LEU A 429 43.64 -62.39 59.45
CA LEU A 429 43.57 -62.74 60.87
C LEU A 429 42.99 -64.15 61.08
N VAL A 430 41.91 -64.51 60.38
CA VAL A 430 41.31 -65.85 60.43
C VAL A 430 42.32 -66.91 59.95
N ALA A 431 43.04 -66.66 58.85
CA ALA A 431 44.09 -67.55 58.37
C ALA A 431 45.24 -67.72 59.39
N GLN A 432 45.64 -66.64 60.07
CA GLN A 432 46.65 -66.70 61.14
C GLN A 432 46.15 -67.49 62.35
N LEU A 433 44.90 -67.30 62.76
CA LEU A 433 44.27 -68.07 63.84
C LEU A 433 44.16 -69.56 63.47
N GLN A 434 43.74 -69.88 62.24
CA GLN A 434 43.69 -71.25 61.72
C GLN A 434 45.07 -71.91 61.70
N ALA A 435 46.13 -71.19 61.31
CA ALA A 435 47.50 -71.71 61.35
C ALA A 435 47.96 -72.04 62.78
N MET A 436 47.68 -71.15 63.76
CA MET A 436 47.98 -71.43 65.17
C MET A 436 47.15 -72.57 65.76
N VAL A 437 45.89 -72.74 65.32
CA VAL A 437 45.06 -73.90 65.71
C VAL A 437 45.64 -75.18 65.12
N ALA A 438 46.01 -75.20 63.83
CA ALA A 438 46.64 -76.34 63.19
C ALA A 438 47.99 -76.73 63.83
N GLU A 439 48.81 -75.75 64.22
CA GLU A 439 50.05 -75.99 64.99
C GLU A 439 49.76 -76.62 66.36
N ARG A 440 48.78 -76.08 67.09
CA ARG A 440 48.35 -76.63 68.39
C ARG A 440 47.78 -78.04 68.26
N GLU A 441 46.94 -78.29 67.26
CA GLU A 441 46.41 -79.62 66.96
C GLU A 441 47.53 -80.61 66.60
N ALA A 442 48.50 -80.21 65.77
CA ALA A 442 49.65 -81.05 65.45
C ALA A 442 50.46 -81.40 66.71
N LYS A 443 50.63 -80.44 67.63
CA LYS A 443 51.30 -80.66 68.92
C LYS A 443 50.48 -81.53 69.88
N VAL A 444 49.15 -81.40 69.89
CA VAL A 444 48.26 -82.31 70.62
C VAL A 444 48.41 -83.73 70.08
N ARG A 445 48.33 -83.95 68.76
CA ARG A 445 48.54 -85.27 68.14
C ARG A 445 49.92 -85.85 68.45
N GLN A 446 50.97 -85.03 68.51
CA GLN A 446 52.30 -85.47 68.96
C GLN A 446 52.27 -85.94 70.42
N LEU A 447 51.70 -85.14 71.33
CA LEU A 447 51.59 -85.50 72.75
C LEU A 447 50.70 -86.74 72.96
N GLU A 448 49.64 -86.92 72.17
CA GLU A 448 48.80 -88.12 72.17
C GLU A 448 49.58 -89.36 71.73
N LEU A 449 50.45 -89.24 70.71
CA LEU A 449 51.37 -90.31 70.30
C LEU A 449 52.40 -90.62 71.39
N GLU A 450 52.98 -89.61 72.04
CA GLU A 450 53.92 -89.78 73.15
C GLU A 450 53.25 -90.45 74.37
N ILE A 451 52.04 -90.01 74.75
CA ILE A 451 51.22 -90.63 75.80
C ILE A 451 50.85 -92.07 75.42
N GLY A 452 50.51 -92.32 74.15
CA GLY A 452 50.24 -93.67 73.64
C GLY A 452 51.46 -94.59 73.75
N GLN A 453 52.64 -94.11 73.36
CA GLN A 453 53.90 -94.85 73.49
C GLN A 453 54.27 -95.11 74.96
N LEU A 454 54.13 -94.10 75.83
CA LEU A 454 54.34 -94.24 77.27
C LEU A 454 53.33 -95.19 77.92
N SER A 455 52.08 -95.18 77.47
CA SER A 455 51.04 -96.12 77.94
C SER A 455 51.36 -97.55 77.53
N VAL A 456 51.84 -97.77 76.30
CA VAL A 456 52.32 -99.09 75.83
C VAL A 456 53.58 -99.54 76.61
N GLN A 457 54.50 -98.63 76.93
CA GLN A 457 55.63 -98.93 77.82
C GLN A 457 55.18 -99.23 79.27
N TYR A 458 54.16 -98.54 79.77
CA TYR A 458 53.61 -98.77 81.11
C TYR A 458 52.90 -100.13 81.20
N LEU A 459 52.08 -100.50 80.20
CA LEU A 459 51.50 -101.85 80.10
C LEU A 459 52.59 -102.93 79.95
N ARG A 460 53.70 -102.64 79.24
CA ARG A 460 54.85 -103.54 79.13
C ARG A 460 55.61 -103.71 80.46
N ASN A 461 55.71 -102.66 81.28
CA ASN A 461 56.46 -102.68 82.54
C ASN A 461 55.64 -103.05 83.78
N LYS A 462 54.30 -103.04 83.70
CA LYS A 462 53.40 -103.33 84.83
C LYS A 462 52.53 -104.56 84.55
N GLY A 463 53.20 -105.70 84.35
CA GLY A 463 52.59 -106.94 83.85
C GLY A 463 53.19 -108.24 84.41
N VAL A 464 53.38 -108.34 85.73
CA VAL A 464 53.35 -109.62 86.46
C VAL A 464 52.42 -109.42 87.65
N GLY A 465 51.35 -110.21 87.76
CA GLY A 465 50.33 -110.11 88.80
C GLY A 465 48.93 -110.36 88.24
N GLU A 466 48.37 -111.51 88.57
CA GLU A 466 47.04 -111.99 88.15
C GLU A 466 45.90 -111.20 88.82
N GLY A 467 44.65 -111.38 88.34
CA GLY A 467 43.49 -111.15 89.22
C GLY A 467 42.20 -110.62 88.59
N SER A 468 41.53 -111.44 87.79
CA SER A 468 40.05 -111.62 87.75
C SER A 468 39.11 -110.47 88.14
N GLY A 469 38.23 -110.06 87.21
CA GLY A 469 36.99 -109.33 87.51
C GLY A 469 36.18 -108.93 86.28
N GLY A 470 35.24 -109.79 85.84
CA GLY A 470 34.13 -109.37 84.97
C GLY A 470 32.92 -108.85 85.79
N PRO A 471 31.73 -108.64 85.19
CA PRO A 471 31.34 -108.89 83.80
C PRO A 471 30.64 -107.69 83.10
N GLU A 472 30.11 -107.99 81.90
CA GLU A 472 28.97 -107.38 81.17
C GLU A 472 28.11 -106.28 81.85
N VAL A 473 27.61 -105.32 81.05
CA VAL A 473 26.19 -105.26 80.62
C VAL A 473 26.08 -104.54 79.26
N ASN A 474 25.19 -105.04 78.40
CA ASN A 474 24.91 -104.59 77.04
C ASN A 474 23.87 -103.44 76.95
N SER A 475 23.45 -103.17 75.71
CA SER A 475 22.09 -102.73 75.29
C SER A 475 21.88 -101.23 75.05
N THR A 476 21.88 -100.77 73.78
CA THR A 476 20.71 -100.70 72.83
C THR A 476 19.82 -99.46 73.08
N TYR A 477 19.14 -98.81 72.12
CA TYR A 477 18.76 -99.22 70.77
C TYR A 477 18.35 -97.97 69.91
N THR A 478 18.75 -97.93 68.62
CA THR A 478 17.84 -97.86 67.44
C THR A 478 17.24 -96.58 66.79
N LYS A 479 17.56 -96.49 65.48
CA LYS A 479 16.81 -96.06 64.25
C LYS A 479 16.51 -94.57 63.93
N LEU A 480 17.09 -94.11 62.80
CA LEU A 480 16.47 -93.88 61.45
C LEU A 480 14.93 -93.63 61.36
N PRO A 481 14.38 -92.88 60.36
CA PRO A 481 15.00 -92.45 59.08
C PRO A 481 14.66 -91.03 58.52
N GLU A 482 15.15 -90.76 57.30
CA GLU A 482 14.60 -89.91 56.19
C GLU A 482 14.85 -88.37 56.08
N ASP A 483 14.76 -87.93 54.81
CA ASP A 483 15.21 -86.69 54.11
C ASP A 483 14.31 -85.43 54.40
N PRO A 484 14.55 -84.17 53.90
CA PRO A 484 15.20 -83.80 52.61
C PRO A 484 16.09 -82.52 52.51
N SER A 485 16.76 -82.36 51.35
CA SER A 485 16.74 -81.17 50.44
C SER A 485 18.07 -80.46 50.02
N LEU A 486 18.25 -80.34 48.69
CA LEU A 486 19.05 -79.39 47.86
C LEU A 486 20.55 -79.16 48.21
N THR A 487 21.53 -79.40 47.32
CA THR A 487 21.75 -78.62 46.06
C THR A 487 22.73 -79.24 45.02
N LYS A 488 22.38 -79.09 43.74
CA LYS A 488 23.24 -78.90 42.52
C LYS A 488 24.03 -80.09 41.91
N SER A 489 24.20 -79.98 40.58
CA SER A 489 24.44 -81.05 39.57
C SER A 489 25.90 -81.14 39.06
N PRO A 490 26.24 -82.09 38.16
CA PRO A 490 26.20 -81.75 36.72
C PRO A 490 25.87 -82.88 35.69
N ALA A 491 25.34 -82.45 34.54
CA ALA A 491 25.52 -82.93 33.15
C ALA A 491 25.37 -84.43 32.73
N THR A 492 24.43 -84.72 31.80
CA THR A 492 24.68 -84.99 30.35
C THR A 492 23.53 -85.79 29.66
N ALA A 493 23.15 -85.35 28.46
CA ALA A 493 22.37 -86.04 27.39
C ALA A 493 20.93 -86.56 27.67
N GLY A 494 20.01 -86.16 26.78
CA GLY A 494 18.62 -86.65 26.69
C GLY A 494 17.86 -85.84 25.63
N ASP A 495 17.28 -86.50 24.64
CA ASP A 495 16.88 -85.90 23.35
C ASP A 495 15.36 -85.59 23.25
N HIS A 496 14.97 -84.89 22.17
CA HIS A 496 13.62 -84.79 21.57
C HIS A 496 12.68 -83.62 21.95
N ALA A 497 12.56 -82.69 20.98
CA ALA A 497 11.33 -82.11 20.42
C ALA A 497 10.14 -81.72 21.33
N GLY A 498 9.86 -80.40 21.44
CA GLY A 498 8.55 -79.93 21.90
C GLY A 498 8.37 -78.42 22.07
N ARG A 499 7.82 -77.77 21.03
CA ARG A 499 6.79 -76.70 21.05
C ARG A 499 6.91 -75.47 21.99
N ILE A 500 6.53 -74.31 21.42
CA ILE A 500 6.10 -73.04 22.06
C ILE A 500 7.21 -72.04 22.46
N GLY A 501 7.01 -70.78 22.04
CA GLY A 501 7.36 -69.60 22.86
C GLY A 501 8.71 -68.94 22.59
N SER A 502 8.73 -67.96 21.67
CA SER A 502 9.79 -66.95 21.66
C SER A 502 9.61 -66.03 22.88
N SER A 503 10.50 -66.14 23.86
CA SER A 503 10.42 -65.37 25.10
C SER A 503 10.84 -63.92 24.89
N ARG A 504 10.00 -63.00 25.37
CA ARG A 504 10.33 -61.56 25.49
C ARG A 504 11.37 -61.36 26.60
N SER A 505 12.47 -60.69 26.28
CA SER A 505 13.37 -60.14 27.30
C SER A 505 12.69 -58.95 28.00
N VAL A 506 12.71 -58.94 29.34
CA VAL A 506 12.18 -57.86 30.17
C VAL A 506 13.31 -57.37 31.08
N THR A 507 13.59 -56.07 31.08
CA THR A 507 14.53 -55.45 32.02
C THR A 507 13.87 -55.28 33.39
N SER A 508 14.69 -55.23 34.46
CA SER A 508 14.24 -55.31 35.87
C SER A 508 13.44 -54.11 36.40
N LEU A 509 12.83 -53.31 35.52
CA LEU A 509 11.94 -52.19 35.84
C LEU A 509 10.60 -52.21 35.06
N GLY A 510 10.22 -53.34 34.46
CA GLY A 510 8.82 -53.59 34.10
C GLY A 510 8.27 -52.92 32.84
N HIS A 511 9.11 -52.44 31.92
CA HIS A 511 8.67 -51.88 30.63
C HIS A 511 9.06 -52.78 29.44
N THR A 512 8.12 -52.99 28.51
CA THR A 512 8.39 -53.67 27.24
C THR A 512 8.98 -52.70 26.22
N LEU A 513 10.12 -53.05 25.64
CA LEU A 513 10.63 -52.33 24.46
C LEU A 513 9.65 -52.51 23.30
N VAL A 514 9.12 -51.40 22.77
CA VAL A 514 8.35 -51.41 21.52
C VAL A 514 9.32 -51.12 20.38
N GLU A 515 9.41 -52.05 19.43
CA GLU A 515 10.30 -51.93 18.28
C GLU A 515 9.69 -50.99 17.23
N SER A 516 10.27 -49.80 17.09
CA SER A 516 9.78 -48.74 16.19
C SER A 516 10.07 -49.05 14.73
N ALA A 517 9.12 -49.65 14.02
CA ALA A 517 9.22 -49.89 12.58
C ALA A 517 8.74 -48.67 11.76
N LEU A 518 9.68 -47.91 11.19
CA LEU A 518 9.43 -46.99 10.09
C LEU A 518 10.58 -47.02 9.08
N THR A 519 10.35 -47.61 7.90
CA THR A 519 11.06 -47.25 6.66
C THR A 519 10.33 -47.82 5.42
N TRP A 520 9.65 -46.91 4.71
CA TRP A 520 9.21 -46.96 3.30
C TRP A 520 8.05 -47.90 2.86
N PRO A 521 7.20 -47.43 1.90
CA PRO A 521 6.00 -48.13 1.48
C PRO A 521 6.25 -49.08 0.28
N SER A 522 5.63 -50.25 0.31
CA SER A 522 5.52 -51.15 -0.85
C SER A 522 4.12 -51.06 -1.49
N VAL A 523 4.09 -51.07 -2.82
CA VAL A 523 2.88 -50.96 -3.65
C VAL A 523 1.94 -52.16 -3.43
N PRO A 524 0.61 -51.98 -3.37
CA PRO A 524 -0.31 -53.11 -3.18
C PRO A 524 -0.43 -53.98 -4.44
N SER A 525 -0.19 -55.28 -4.27
CA SER A 525 -0.50 -56.32 -5.25
C SER A 525 -2.01 -56.63 -5.26
N PRO A 526 -2.64 -56.92 -6.42
CA PRO A 526 -4.07 -57.21 -6.48
C PRO A 526 -4.41 -58.64 -6.04
N HIS A 527 -5.67 -58.82 -5.61
CA HIS A 527 -6.35 -60.06 -5.21
C HIS A 527 -6.14 -60.52 -3.74
N GLY A 528 -7.21 -60.43 -2.96
CA GLY A 528 -7.26 -60.87 -1.56
C GLY A 528 -8.45 -60.27 -0.81
N ALA A 529 -9.68 -60.62 -1.18
CA ALA A 529 -10.87 -60.14 -0.48
C ALA A 529 -10.95 -60.74 0.94
N SER A 530 -10.66 -59.93 1.96
CA SER A 530 -10.80 -60.30 3.38
C SER A 530 -11.75 -59.33 4.08
N PRO A 531 -13.04 -59.70 4.29
CA PRO A 531 -14.04 -58.81 4.87
C PRO A 531 -13.97 -58.85 6.41
N ARG A 532 -12.85 -58.45 7.00
CA ARG A 532 -12.64 -58.36 8.47
C ARG A 532 -11.77 -57.18 8.90
N PHE A 533 -12.15 -55.98 8.49
CA PHE A 533 -11.90 -54.79 9.31
C PHE A 533 -13.24 -54.09 9.50
N SER A 534 -13.61 -53.87 10.76
CA SER A 534 -14.86 -53.22 11.12
C SER A 534 -14.87 -51.79 10.59
N ASP A 535 -15.93 -51.42 9.89
CA ASP A 535 -16.23 -50.04 9.50
C ASP A 535 -16.41 -49.16 10.75
N SER A 536 -15.29 -48.69 11.35
CA SER A 536 -15.36 -47.66 12.38
C SER A 536 -15.87 -46.36 11.75
N PRO A 537 -16.87 -45.68 12.34
CA PRO A 537 -17.35 -44.39 11.83
C PRO A 537 -16.21 -43.35 11.74
N GLU A 538 -15.20 -43.46 12.60
CA GLU A 538 -14.00 -42.61 12.60
C GLU A 538 -13.18 -42.80 11.32
N GLN A 539 -12.99 -44.04 10.86
CA GLN A 539 -12.23 -44.33 9.64
C GLN A 539 -12.93 -43.79 8.39
N LYS A 540 -14.27 -43.83 8.35
CA LYS A 540 -15.07 -43.18 7.30
C LYS A 540 -15.00 -41.65 7.40
N GLY A 541 -14.94 -41.10 8.61
CA GLY A 541 -14.68 -39.68 8.85
C GLY A 541 -13.34 -39.24 8.25
N TRP A 542 -12.24 -39.92 8.61
CA TRP A 542 -10.91 -39.63 8.06
C TRP A 542 -10.84 -39.77 6.53
N GLN A 543 -11.46 -40.81 5.96
CA GLN A 543 -11.53 -40.97 4.50
C GLN A 543 -12.29 -39.82 3.83
N THR A 544 -13.42 -39.40 4.39
CA THR A 544 -14.22 -38.27 3.88
C THR A 544 -13.40 -36.98 3.94
N GLN A 545 -12.78 -36.69 5.08
CA GLN A 545 -11.94 -35.50 5.26
C GLN A 545 -10.74 -35.48 4.30
N VAL A 546 -10.10 -36.63 4.04
CA VAL A 546 -9.03 -36.75 3.03
C VAL A 546 -9.57 -36.48 1.61
N THR A 547 -10.78 -36.94 1.27
CA THR A 547 -11.39 -36.62 -0.03
C THR A 547 -11.76 -35.14 -0.16
N GLU A 548 -12.23 -34.50 0.91
CA GLU A 548 -12.51 -33.06 0.96
C GLU A 548 -11.24 -32.23 0.77
N PHE A 549 -10.17 -32.53 1.52
CA PHE A 549 -8.87 -31.86 1.34
C PHE A 549 -8.31 -32.05 -0.07
N LYS A 550 -8.48 -33.24 -0.66
CA LYS A 550 -8.05 -33.50 -2.04
C LYS A 550 -8.85 -32.69 -3.07
N ALA A 551 -10.16 -32.57 -2.89
CA ALA A 551 -11.02 -31.76 -3.75
C ALA A 551 -10.71 -30.25 -3.62
N LEU A 552 -10.49 -29.77 -2.39
CA LEU A 552 -10.07 -28.39 -2.14
C LEU A 552 -8.70 -28.10 -2.78
N TRP A 553 -7.73 -29.00 -2.63
CA TRP A 553 -6.43 -28.85 -3.27
C TRP A 553 -6.54 -28.77 -4.80
N GLN A 554 -7.30 -29.67 -5.44
CA GLN A 554 -7.56 -29.64 -6.88
C GLN A 554 -8.24 -28.32 -7.32
N ALA A 555 -9.21 -27.81 -6.56
CA ALA A 555 -9.83 -26.52 -6.84
C ALA A 555 -8.83 -25.35 -6.74
N THR A 556 -7.91 -25.37 -5.76
CA THR A 556 -6.85 -24.37 -5.65
C THR A 556 -5.79 -24.49 -6.75
N GLU A 557 -5.56 -25.68 -7.31
CA GLU A 557 -4.70 -25.84 -8.48
C GLU A 557 -5.32 -25.18 -9.71
N VAL A 558 -6.60 -25.44 -9.99
CA VAL A 558 -7.31 -24.84 -11.13
C VAL A 558 -7.37 -23.30 -11.04
N GLU A 559 -7.63 -22.75 -9.85
CA GLU A 559 -7.61 -21.29 -9.67
C GLU A 559 -6.18 -20.71 -9.71
N ARG A 560 -5.14 -21.46 -9.28
CA ARG A 560 -3.73 -21.08 -9.48
C ARG A 560 -3.41 -20.99 -10.96
N ASP A 561 -3.75 -22.01 -11.74
CA ASP A 561 -3.47 -22.07 -13.17
C ASP A 561 -4.20 -20.91 -13.89
N ARG A 562 -5.49 -20.70 -13.60
CA ARG A 562 -6.28 -19.57 -14.09
C ARG A 562 -5.68 -18.20 -13.73
N LEU A 563 -5.15 -18.04 -12.52
CA LEU A 563 -4.46 -16.81 -12.11
C LEU A 563 -3.15 -16.63 -12.87
N THR A 564 -2.38 -17.70 -13.13
CA THR A 564 -1.18 -17.60 -13.96
C THR A 564 -1.52 -17.23 -15.41
N GLU A 565 -2.58 -17.78 -16.00
CA GLU A 565 -3.09 -17.35 -17.31
C GLU A 565 -3.41 -15.84 -17.32
N PHE A 566 -4.16 -15.36 -16.32
CA PHE A 566 -4.46 -13.93 -16.19
C PHE A 566 -3.20 -13.07 -16.08
N VAL A 567 -2.18 -13.51 -15.33
CA VAL A 567 -0.88 -12.83 -15.25
C VAL A 567 -0.20 -12.77 -16.62
N THR A 568 -0.16 -13.87 -17.39
CA THR A 568 0.45 -13.85 -18.75
C THR A 568 -0.30 -12.92 -19.71
N VAL A 569 -1.63 -12.86 -19.63
CA VAL A 569 -2.45 -11.95 -20.47
C VAL A 569 -2.21 -10.49 -20.08
N LEU A 570 -2.04 -10.19 -18.79
CA LEU A 570 -1.71 -8.85 -18.32
C LEU A 570 -0.27 -8.45 -18.71
N GLN A 571 0.70 -9.35 -18.60
CA GLN A 571 2.08 -9.14 -19.05
C GLN A 571 2.13 -8.80 -20.54
N LYS A 572 1.53 -9.63 -21.41
CA LYS A 572 1.42 -9.37 -22.86
C LYS A 572 0.78 -8.01 -23.17
N ARG A 573 -0.28 -7.64 -22.45
CA ARG A 573 -0.95 -6.33 -22.63
C ARG A 573 -0.05 -5.16 -22.22
N VAL A 574 0.73 -5.32 -21.14
CA VAL A 574 1.72 -4.31 -20.70
C VAL A 574 2.83 -4.18 -21.74
N GLU A 575 3.40 -5.28 -22.22
CA GLU A 575 4.40 -5.31 -23.30
C GLU A 575 3.90 -4.64 -24.58
N GLU A 576 2.65 -4.91 -25.00
CA GLU A 576 2.03 -4.24 -26.13
C GLU A 576 1.86 -2.73 -25.92
N SER A 577 1.48 -2.31 -24.71
CA SER A 577 1.35 -0.89 -24.39
C SER A 577 2.70 -0.17 -24.38
N ASN A 578 3.75 -0.81 -23.84
CA ASN A 578 5.12 -0.31 -23.86
C ASN A 578 5.66 -0.21 -25.29
N ARG A 579 5.39 -1.20 -26.15
CA ARG A 579 5.78 -1.16 -27.57
C ARG A 579 5.15 0.02 -28.31
N LYS A 580 3.83 0.22 -28.13
CA LYS A 580 3.10 1.37 -28.70
C LYS A 580 3.63 2.71 -28.18
N LEU A 581 4.00 2.78 -26.89
CA LEU A 581 4.63 3.96 -26.30
C LEU A 581 5.98 4.26 -26.97
N LEU A 582 6.87 3.27 -27.08
CA LEU A 582 8.17 3.42 -27.74
C LEU A 582 8.05 3.80 -29.23
N GLU A 583 7.07 3.26 -29.95
CA GLU A 583 6.76 3.66 -31.32
C GLU A 583 6.28 5.12 -31.41
N SER A 584 5.46 5.57 -30.45
CA SER A 584 5.00 6.96 -30.39
C SER A 584 6.12 7.94 -30.02
N GLU A 585 7.03 7.52 -29.12
CA GLU A 585 8.20 8.29 -28.74
C GLU A 585 9.19 8.44 -29.91
N ARG A 586 9.44 7.35 -30.66
CA ARG A 586 10.26 7.41 -31.88
C ARG A 586 9.66 8.38 -32.92
N LYS A 587 8.35 8.32 -33.16
CA LYS A 587 7.66 9.27 -34.06
C LYS A 587 7.79 10.72 -33.57
N LEU A 588 7.65 10.96 -32.26
CA LEU A 588 7.86 12.28 -31.66
C LEU A 588 9.31 12.77 -31.83
N GLN A 589 10.29 11.88 -31.69
CA GLN A 589 11.70 12.20 -31.97
C GLN A 589 11.90 12.52 -33.45
N GLU A 590 11.34 11.74 -34.38
CA GLU A 590 11.40 12.02 -35.82
C GLU A 590 10.78 13.39 -36.18
N GLU A 591 9.61 13.73 -35.63
CA GLU A 591 8.99 15.05 -35.85
C GLU A 591 9.79 16.20 -35.24
N ARG A 592 10.45 16.01 -34.09
CA ARG A 592 11.39 16.98 -33.53
C ARG A 592 12.59 17.21 -34.46
N HIS A 593 13.17 16.15 -35.03
CA HIS A 593 14.25 16.28 -36.01
C HIS A 593 13.77 17.00 -37.27
N ARG A 594 12.59 16.67 -37.81
CA ARG A 594 11.97 17.38 -38.95
C ARG A 594 11.77 18.86 -38.65
N THR A 595 11.29 19.20 -37.45
CA THR A 595 11.12 20.58 -37.00
C THR A 595 12.44 21.34 -36.99
N VAL A 596 13.50 20.78 -36.39
CA VAL A 596 14.84 21.40 -36.37
C VAL A 596 15.39 21.60 -37.78
N VAL A 597 15.20 20.64 -38.69
CA VAL A 597 15.61 20.79 -40.10
C VAL A 597 14.83 21.92 -40.80
N LEU A 598 13.51 22.01 -40.58
CA LEU A 598 12.69 23.10 -41.12
C LEU A 598 13.07 24.46 -40.54
N GLU A 599 13.37 24.55 -39.25
CA GLU A 599 13.88 25.76 -38.59
C GLU A 599 15.22 26.21 -39.20
N GLN A 600 16.16 25.28 -39.41
CA GLN A 600 17.42 25.57 -40.10
C GLN A 600 17.22 26.04 -41.55
N HIS A 601 16.23 25.51 -42.28
CA HIS A 601 15.89 25.99 -43.62
C HIS A 601 15.25 27.38 -43.60
N LEU A 602 14.37 27.67 -42.64
CA LEU A 602 13.77 28.99 -42.44
C LEU A 602 14.82 30.03 -42.03
N GLU A 603 15.79 29.66 -41.19
CA GLU A 603 16.91 30.52 -40.81
C GLU A 603 17.83 30.79 -42.01
N LYS A 604 18.19 29.77 -42.80
CA LYS A 604 18.94 29.96 -44.06
C LYS A 604 18.22 30.90 -45.03
N MET A 605 16.90 30.77 -45.21
CA MET A 605 16.12 31.70 -46.05
C MET A 605 15.98 33.11 -45.47
N ARG A 606 16.10 33.28 -44.15
CA ARG A 606 16.14 34.61 -43.50
C ARG A 606 17.53 35.26 -43.57
N LEU A 607 18.58 34.45 -43.65
CA LEU A 607 19.97 34.89 -43.75
C LEU A 607 20.44 35.15 -45.18
N GLU A 608 19.75 34.63 -46.21
CA GLU A 608 19.87 35.06 -47.61
C GLU A 608 19.35 36.51 -47.76
N PRO A 609 20.22 37.53 -47.94
CA PRO A 609 19.77 38.89 -48.18
C PRO A 609 19.33 38.99 -49.64
N GLY A 610 18.16 39.59 -49.89
CA GLY A 610 17.52 39.56 -51.20
C GLY A 610 18.43 39.96 -52.36
N LYS A 611 18.73 38.99 -53.24
CA LYS A 611 19.28 39.27 -54.57
C LYS A 611 18.26 40.06 -55.38
N THR A 612 18.51 41.36 -55.47
CA THR A 612 17.85 42.27 -56.39
C THR A 612 17.93 41.73 -57.82
N SER A 613 16.78 41.46 -58.43
CA SER A 613 16.66 41.25 -59.88
C SER A 613 15.54 42.12 -60.42
N ALA A 614 15.83 43.42 -60.53
CA ALA A 614 15.02 44.31 -61.35
C ALA A 614 15.30 44.02 -62.83
N SER A 615 14.35 43.43 -63.55
CA SER A 615 14.30 43.54 -65.01
C SER A 615 12.92 43.27 -65.61
N GLN A 616 12.58 44.11 -66.60
CA GLN A 616 11.65 43.84 -67.71
C GLN A 616 10.14 43.70 -67.43
N ARG A 617 9.50 44.87 -67.30
CA ARG A 617 8.59 45.46 -68.31
C ARG A 617 7.83 44.51 -69.28
N ALA A 618 6.53 44.80 -69.42
CA ALA A 618 5.59 44.44 -70.51
C ALA A 618 4.67 43.19 -70.34
N ALA A 619 3.38 43.41 -70.62
CA ALA A 619 2.30 42.42 -70.83
C ALA A 619 2.42 41.80 -72.26
N PRO A 620 1.63 40.76 -72.70
CA PRO A 620 0.28 40.39 -72.25
C PRO A 620 -0.16 38.89 -72.30
N ARG A 621 -1.44 38.65 -71.94
CA ARG A 621 -2.36 37.54 -72.33
C ARG A 621 -1.81 36.23 -72.97
N SER A 622 -2.02 35.10 -72.30
CA SER A 622 -2.57 33.82 -72.86
C SER A 622 -2.91 32.87 -71.69
N LYS A 623 -4.15 32.35 -71.57
CA LYS A 623 -4.75 31.11 -72.14
C LYS A 623 -4.06 29.79 -71.72
N THR A 624 -4.85 28.88 -71.11
CA THR A 624 -4.66 27.40 -70.97
C THR A 624 -3.30 26.95 -70.38
N GLY A 625 -3.19 26.41 -69.16
CA GLY A 625 -4.04 25.43 -68.47
C GLY A 625 -3.36 24.04 -68.51
N TRP A 626 -3.43 23.21 -67.45
CA TRP A 626 -3.11 21.75 -67.45
C TRP A 626 -3.56 21.09 -66.12
N PRO A 627 -3.65 19.74 -66.03
CA PRO A 627 -4.67 19.09 -65.19
C PRO A 627 -4.19 18.58 -63.81
N SER A 628 -5.06 18.74 -62.82
CA SER A 628 -4.91 18.17 -61.46
C SER A 628 -5.25 16.68 -61.42
N ARG A 629 -4.25 15.81 -61.62
CA ARG A 629 -4.37 14.37 -61.31
C ARG A 629 -4.36 14.12 -59.79
N TRP A 630 -5.54 14.04 -59.18
CA TRP A 630 -5.68 13.42 -57.85
C TRP A 630 -5.97 11.92 -58.00
N ARG A 631 -4.96 11.07 -57.78
CA ARG A 631 -5.18 9.63 -57.60
C ARG A 631 -5.81 9.40 -56.22
N ARG A 632 -7.08 8.99 -56.23
CA ARG A 632 -7.76 8.40 -55.08
C ARG A 632 -7.15 7.02 -54.80
N MET A 633 -6.35 6.88 -53.75
CA MET A 633 -5.98 5.57 -53.21
C MET A 633 -7.10 5.08 -52.29
N ARG A 634 -7.65 3.90 -52.61
CA ARG A 634 -8.26 3.00 -51.62
C ARG A 634 -7.22 1.94 -51.29
N CYS A 635 -6.97 1.73 -50.01
CA CYS A 635 -6.81 0.45 -49.32
C CYS A 635 -6.58 0.81 -47.85
#